data_AF-A0A4Y5YZH2-F1
#
_entry.id   AF-A0A4Y5YZH2-F1
#
_cell.length_a   1.000
_cell.length_b   1.000
_cell.length_c   1.000
_cell.angle_alpha   90.00
_cell.angle_beta   90.00
_cell.angle_gamma   90.00
#
_symmetry.space_group_name_H-M   'P 1'
#
loop_
_entity.id
_entity.type
_entity.pdbx_description
1 polymer ?
#
loop_
_entity_poly.entity_id
_entity_poly.type
_entity_poly.pdbx_seq_one_letter_code
_entity_poly.pdbx_strand_id
1 'polypeptide(L)'
;MTARMTRFILELSDPITGEISDAVPLDDAMTSVIEQALDMHPLNPGLRYPVAPGLLNEMLAAVGVTREASDRIASIRTARWFDALPYTLHTGRELAMMRSGVKPLAAFTDDMPDVVGNGIVPESIFEPYVATGQIVRRQVIRTVHGRPCRDVLYALSAESWRIEAYLLVLDLAGREGWSPILERMQGRLLGYTDEQNDAYQELSAARHI
;
A
#
# COMPACT_ATOMS: atom_id res chain seq x y z
N MET A 1 29.52 15.68 -0.53
CA MET A 1 28.41 14.89 0.05
C MET A 1 27.13 15.68 -0.18
N THR A 2 26.42 15.38 -1.25
CA THR A 2 25.06 15.91 -1.48
C THR A 2 24.15 15.24 -0.46
N ALA A 3 23.50 16.03 0.39
CA ALA A 3 22.48 15.50 1.30
C ALA A 3 21.43 14.76 0.46
N ARG A 4 21.14 13.50 0.80
CA ARG A 4 20.12 12.71 0.11
C ARG A 4 18.78 13.39 0.41
N MET A 5 18.23 14.14 -0.55
CA MET A 5 16.98 14.87 -0.34
C MET A 5 15.85 13.87 -0.10
N THR A 6 15.11 14.08 0.99
CA THR A 6 13.91 13.31 1.32
C THR A 6 12.84 13.62 0.28
N ARG A 7 12.31 12.60 -0.38
CA ARG A 7 11.23 12.76 -1.36
C ARG A 7 9.87 12.58 -0.69
N PHE A 8 8.85 13.24 -1.25
CA PHE A 8 7.47 13.15 -0.80
C PHE A 8 6.56 12.68 -1.93
N ILE A 9 5.41 12.11 -1.57
CA ILE A 9 4.35 11.68 -2.47
C ILE A 9 3.06 12.40 -2.08
N LEU A 10 2.38 12.98 -3.06
CA LEU A 10 0.98 13.38 -2.95
C LEU A 10 0.09 12.19 -3.30
N GLU A 11 -0.69 11.71 -2.34
CA GLU A 11 -1.65 10.63 -2.54
C GLU A 11 -3.07 11.19 -2.64
N LEU A 12 -3.79 10.74 -3.66
CA LEU A 12 -5.19 11.04 -3.88
C LEU A 12 -6.02 9.79 -3.55
N SER A 13 -6.94 9.91 -2.61
CA SER A 13 -7.76 8.81 -2.13
C SER A 13 -9.24 9.05 -2.37
N ASP A 14 -9.98 7.98 -2.62
CA ASP A 14 -11.43 7.99 -2.65
C ASP A 14 -11.98 8.27 -1.23
N PRO A 15 -12.90 9.24 -1.06
CA PRO A 15 -13.40 9.63 0.25
C PRO A 15 -14.28 8.58 0.93
N ILE A 16 -14.83 7.63 0.17
CA ILE A 16 -15.76 6.60 0.66
C ILE A 16 -14.98 5.35 1.05
N THR A 17 -14.08 4.89 0.18
CA THR A 17 -13.36 3.62 0.37
C THR A 17 -11.99 3.80 1.01
N GLY A 18 -11.42 5.02 0.97
CA GLY A 18 -10.03 5.29 1.37
C GLY A 18 -9.00 4.76 0.36
N GLU A 19 -9.44 4.24 -0.78
CA GLU A 19 -8.55 3.70 -1.82
C GLU A 19 -7.70 4.78 -2.46
N ILE A 20 -6.38 4.57 -2.52
CA ILE A 20 -5.43 5.42 -3.21
C ILE A 20 -5.64 5.27 -4.72
N SER A 21 -6.29 6.26 -5.30
CA SER A 21 -6.56 6.38 -6.72
C SER A 21 -5.33 6.81 -7.53
N ASP A 22 -4.48 7.65 -6.95
CA ASP A 22 -3.28 8.19 -7.59
C ASP A 22 -2.19 8.53 -6.56
N ALA A 23 -0.93 8.50 -7.00
CA ALA A 23 0.23 8.80 -6.18
C ALA A 23 1.27 9.53 -7.04
N VAL A 24 1.50 10.81 -6.73
CA VAL A 24 2.35 11.71 -7.51
C VAL A 24 3.62 12.04 -6.73
N PRO A 25 4.82 11.67 -7.22
CA PRO A 25 6.07 12.09 -6.62
C PRO A 25 6.23 13.61 -6.68
N LEU A 26 6.60 14.22 -5.56
CA LEU A 26 6.85 15.66 -5.43
C LEU A 26 8.32 15.97 -5.67
N ASP A 27 8.60 16.88 -6.60
CA ASP A 27 9.93 17.47 -6.75
C ASP A 27 10.18 18.61 -5.75
N ASP A 28 11.38 19.19 -5.76
CA ASP A 28 11.78 20.23 -4.80
C ASP A 28 10.96 21.52 -4.95
N ALA A 29 10.57 21.87 -6.18
CA ALA A 29 9.77 23.05 -6.46
C ALA A 29 8.33 22.87 -5.94
N MET A 30 7.74 21.70 -6.20
CA MET A 30 6.42 21.32 -5.72
C MET A 30 6.39 21.26 -4.19
N THR A 31 7.44 20.69 -3.58
CA THR A 31 7.58 20.62 -2.12
C THR A 31 7.63 22.02 -1.50
N SER A 32 8.39 22.94 -2.11
CA SER A 32 8.49 24.33 -1.63
C SER A 32 7.16 25.09 -1.69
N VAL A 33 6.38 24.90 -2.76
CA VAL A 33 5.02 25.49 -2.90
C VAL A 33 4.10 25.02 -1.78
N ILE A 34 4.15 23.74 -1.44
CA ILE A 34 3.35 23.13 -0.38
C ILE A 34 3.75 23.67 0.99
N GLU A 35 5.05 23.72 1.28
CA GLU A 35 5.57 24.22 2.58
C GLU A 35 5.12 25.66 2.81
N GLN A 36 5.16 26.49 1.77
CA GLN A 36 4.68 27.86 1.81
C GLN A 36 3.15 27.94 2.01
N ALA A 37 2.38 27.12 1.30
CA ALA A 37 0.92 27.15 1.38
C ALA A 37 0.37 26.61 2.72
N LEU A 38 1.07 25.69 3.36
CA LEU A 38 0.71 25.17 4.68
C LEU A 38 1.21 26.07 5.83
N ASP A 39 1.93 27.15 5.53
CA ASP A 39 2.64 28.01 6.52
C ASP A 39 3.48 27.17 7.49
N MET A 40 4.11 26.10 6.97
CA MET A 40 4.85 25.15 7.77
C MET A 40 6.36 25.29 7.62
N HIS A 41 7.07 24.88 8.67
CA HIS A 41 8.47 24.48 8.59
C HIS A 41 8.61 23.30 7.60
N PRO A 42 9.83 23.01 7.10
CA PRO A 42 10.03 21.95 6.11
C PRO A 42 9.34 20.64 6.49
N LEU A 43 8.77 19.96 5.49
CA LEU A 43 8.00 18.73 5.71
C LEU A 43 8.86 17.72 6.49
N ASN A 44 8.31 17.21 7.61
CA ASN A 44 9.01 16.26 8.45
C ASN A 44 8.83 14.85 7.89
N PRO A 45 9.94 14.11 7.64
CA PRO A 45 9.85 12.71 7.25
C PRO A 45 9.11 11.89 8.30
N GLY A 46 8.23 11.00 7.85
CA GLY A 46 7.45 10.11 8.72
C GLY A 46 6.09 10.66 9.16
N LEU A 47 5.80 11.94 8.90
CA LEU A 47 4.46 12.50 9.09
C LEU A 47 3.64 12.42 7.80
N ARG A 48 2.32 12.37 7.97
CA ARG A 48 1.33 12.49 6.90
C ARG A 48 0.59 13.81 7.08
N TYR A 49 0.50 14.60 6.00
CA TYR A 49 -0.10 15.93 6.01
C TYR A 49 -1.37 15.91 5.15
N PRO A 50 -2.56 16.16 5.71
CA PRO A 50 -3.76 16.32 4.90
C PRO A 50 -3.63 17.59 4.04
N VAL A 51 -4.09 17.51 2.78
CA VAL A 51 -4.11 18.65 1.87
C VAL A 51 -5.54 19.20 1.82
N ALA A 52 -5.69 20.48 2.14
CA ALA A 52 -6.99 21.14 2.05
C ALA A 52 -7.50 21.18 0.60
N PRO A 53 -8.81 20.99 0.35
CA PRO A 53 -9.36 20.97 -1.02
C PRO A 53 -9.03 22.21 -1.86
N GLY A 54 -8.96 23.39 -1.22
CA GLY A 54 -8.58 24.64 -1.91
C GLY A 54 -7.14 24.66 -2.41
N LEU A 55 -6.22 24.01 -1.69
CA LEU A 55 -4.81 23.92 -2.05
C LEU A 55 -4.54 22.82 -3.07
N LEU A 56 -5.36 21.76 -3.06
CA LEU A 56 -5.19 20.61 -3.96
C LEU A 56 -5.22 21.03 -5.43
N ASN A 57 -6.11 21.92 -5.83
CA ASN A 57 -6.20 22.37 -7.22
C ASN A 57 -4.96 23.17 -7.67
N GLU A 58 -4.41 24.01 -6.79
CA GLU A 58 -3.17 24.76 -7.06
C GLU A 58 -1.99 23.81 -7.19
N MET A 59 -1.91 22.81 -6.30
CA MET A 59 -0.90 21.76 -6.38
C MET A 59 -1.03 20.98 -7.68
N LEU A 60 -2.21 20.47 -8.02
CA LEU A 60 -2.44 19.69 -9.24
C LEU A 60 -2.10 20.48 -10.51
N ALA A 61 -2.43 21.76 -10.54
CA ALA A 61 -2.04 22.67 -11.62
C ALA A 61 -0.52 22.83 -11.73
N ALA A 62 0.18 23.00 -10.61
CA ALA A 62 1.64 23.14 -10.59
C ALA A 62 2.38 21.89 -11.09
N VAL A 63 1.76 20.71 -10.94
CA VAL A 63 2.35 19.41 -11.32
C VAL A 63 1.88 18.91 -12.69
N GLY A 64 1.12 19.73 -13.42
CA GLY A 64 0.58 19.38 -14.73
C GLY A 64 -0.48 18.27 -14.72
N VAL A 65 -1.04 17.95 -13.55
CA VAL A 65 -2.13 16.97 -13.42
C VAL A 65 -3.45 17.67 -13.69
N THR A 66 -4.04 17.39 -14.85
CA THR A 66 -5.32 17.96 -15.33
C THR A 66 -6.53 17.10 -14.97
N ARG A 67 -6.40 16.18 -14.01
CA ARG A 67 -7.47 15.25 -13.63
C ARG A 67 -8.45 15.89 -12.64
N GLU A 68 -9.73 15.55 -12.78
CA GLU A 68 -10.79 15.86 -11.82
C GLU A 68 -10.42 15.27 -10.45
N ALA A 69 -10.02 16.13 -9.52
CA ALA A 69 -9.67 15.77 -8.14
C ALA A 69 -10.57 16.46 -7.11
N SER A 70 -11.61 17.16 -7.57
CA SER A 70 -12.48 18.00 -6.73
C SER A 70 -13.26 17.21 -5.67
N ASP A 71 -13.37 15.88 -5.83
CA ASP A 71 -14.04 14.97 -4.90
C ASP A 71 -13.08 14.04 -4.14
N ARG A 72 -11.76 14.23 -4.27
CA ARG A 72 -10.74 13.35 -3.65
C ARG A 72 -10.23 13.92 -2.34
N ILE A 73 -9.86 13.02 -1.44
CA ILE A 73 -9.07 13.37 -0.25
C ILE A 73 -7.60 13.31 -0.66
N ALA A 74 -6.85 14.37 -0.38
CA ALA A 74 -5.44 14.42 -0.67
C ALA A 74 -4.60 14.44 0.61
N SER A 75 -3.47 13.76 0.58
CA SER A 75 -2.49 13.85 1.66
C SER A 75 -1.07 13.67 1.14
N ILE A 76 -0.12 14.29 1.82
CA ILE A 76 1.30 14.18 1.51
C ILE A 76 1.95 13.25 2.52
N ARG A 77 2.78 12.33 2.05
CA ARG A 77 3.60 11.47 2.89
C ARG A 77 5.03 11.39 2.37
N THR A 78 5.94 10.95 3.21
CA THR A 78 7.29 10.60 2.76
C THR A 78 7.23 9.47 1.73
N ALA A 79 8.05 9.58 0.69
CA ALA A 79 8.23 8.51 -0.28
C ALA A 79 8.83 7.27 0.39
N ARG A 80 8.23 6.13 0.10
CA ARG A 80 8.71 4.81 0.45
C ARG A 80 9.58 4.31 -0.69
N TRP A 81 10.51 3.42 -0.36
CA TRP A 81 11.47 2.91 -1.35
C TRP A 81 10.77 2.24 -2.55
N PHE A 82 9.62 1.59 -2.32
CA PHE A 82 8.83 0.93 -3.35
C PHE A 82 8.00 1.88 -4.23
N ASP A 83 7.92 3.18 -3.93
CA ASP A 83 7.25 4.15 -4.82
C ASP A 83 8.04 4.35 -6.13
N ALA A 84 9.26 3.83 -6.22
CA ALA A 84 10.05 3.79 -7.45
C ALA A 84 9.65 2.63 -8.40
N LEU A 85 8.72 1.75 -7.99
CA LEU A 85 8.22 0.69 -8.86
C LEU A 85 7.37 1.27 -10.01
N PRO A 86 7.34 0.60 -11.18
CA PRO A 86 6.50 1.02 -12.30
C PRO A 86 5.00 0.73 -12.06
N TYR A 87 4.63 0.28 -10.87
CA TYR A 87 3.28 -0.01 -10.43
C TYR A 87 3.14 0.31 -8.95
N THR A 88 1.91 0.49 -8.48
CA THR A 88 1.64 0.90 -7.10
C THR A 88 1.39 -0.30 -6.18
N LEU A 89 1.95 -0.24 -4.98
CA LEU A 89 1.74 -1.19 -3.90
C LEU A 89 0.93 -0.54 -2.78
N HIS A 90 0.23 -1.36 -1.98
CA HIS A 90 -0.49 -0.92 -0.78
C HIS A 90 -1.45 0.25 -1.03
N THR A 91 -2.25 0.14 -2.09
CA THR A 91 -3.12 1.21 -2.54
C THR A 91 -4.48 1.23 -1.84
N GLY A 92 -4.80 0.24 -1.00
CA GLY A 92 -6.17 0.07 -0.48
C GLY A 92 -7.15 -0.47 -1.54
N ARG A 93 -6.74 -0.54 -2.81
CA ARG A 93 -7.57 -0.98 -3.95
C ARG A 93 -7.72 -2.50 -4.02
N GLU A 94 -7.26 -3.24 -3.02
CA GLU A 94 -7.26 -4.70 -3.01
C GLU A 94 -8.65 -5.26 -3.30
N LEU A 95 -9.70 -4.71 -2.68
CA LEU A 95 -11.07 -5.16 -2.93
C LEU A 95 -11.51 -4.88 -4.37
N ALA A 96 -11.29 -3.67 -4.89
CA ALA A 96 -11.63 -3.33 -6.27
C ALA A 96 -10.89 -4.23 -7.27
N MET A 97 -9.61 -4.51 -7.04
CA MET A 97 -8.80 -5.39 -7.89
C MET A 97 -9.24 -6.86 -7.78
N MET A 98 -9.68 -7.30 -6.60
CA MET A 98 -10.26 -8.63 -6.43
C MET A 98 -11.56 -8.76 -7.22
N ARG A 99 -12.45 -7.76 -7.13
CA ARG A 99 -13.73 -7.77 -7.86
C ARG A 99 -13.58 -7.71 -9.38
N SER A 100 -12.51 -7.10 -9.88
CA SER A 100 -12.20 -7.11 -11.33
C SER A 100 -11.46 -8.37 -11.78
N GLY A 101 -11.13 -9.29 -10.87
CA GLY A 101 -10.41 -10.53 -11.15
C GLY A 101 -8.90 -10.34 -11.36
N VAL A 102 -8.37 -9.14 -11.14
CA VAL A 102 -6.94 -8.82 -11.33
C VAL A 102 -6.10 -9.33 -10.15
N LYS A 103 -6.62 -9.22 -8.92
CA LYS A 103 -5.92 -9.66 -7.71
C LYS A 103 -6.69 -10.82 -7.09
N PRO A 104 -6.21 -12.07 -7.09
CA PRO A 104 -6.97 -13.20 -6.55
C PRO A 104 -6.89 -13.33 -5.01
N LEU A 105 -5.88 -12.71 -4.39
CA LEU A 105 -5.61 -12.75 -2.95
C LEU A 105 -5.15 -11.38 -2.43
N ALA A 106 -5.69 -10.95 -1.30
CA ALA A 106 -5.20 -9.84 -0.51
C ALA A 106 -4.75 -10.33 0.88
N ALA A 107 -3.66 -9.78 1.39
CA ALA A 107 -3.12 -10.12 2.70
C ALA A 107 -2.75 -8.83 3.44
N PHE A 108 -3.20 -8.74 4.68
CA PHE A 108 -2.97 -7.62 5.58
C PHE A 108 -2.37 -8.14 6.88
N THR A 109 -1.45 -7.38 7.48
CA THR A 109 -0.82 -7.73 8.75
C THR A 109 -0.90 -6.51 9.67
N ASP A 110 -1.48 -6.68 10.87
CA ASP A 110 -1.49 -5.67 11.91
C ASP A 110 -0.82 -6.15 13.21
N ASP A 111 -0.27 -5.21 13.97
CA ASP A 111 0.37 -5.47 15.25
C ASP A 111 -0.69 -5.77 16.33
N MET A 112 -0.38 -6.69 17.25
CA MET A 112 -1.23 -7.00 18.39
C MET A 112 -0.74 -6.31 19.69
N PRO A 113 -1.66 -5.91 20.61
CA PRO A 113 -3.11 -6.10 20.52
C PRO A 113 -3.73 -5.25 19.40
N ASP A 114 -4.74 -5.82 18.74
CA ASP A 114 -5.45 -5.18 17.63
C ASP A 114 -5.83 -3.75 18.01
N VAL A 115 -5.36 -2.80 17.21
CA VAL A 115 -5.71 -1.40 17.36
C VAL A 115 -6.96 -1.18 16.53
N VAL A 116 -8.11 -1.34 17.19
CA VAL A 116 -9.42 -1.14 16.57
C VAL A 116 -9.44 0.19 15.80
N GLY A 117 -9.75 0.12 14.51
CA GLY A 117 -9.83 1.32 13.65
C GLY A 117 -8.49 1.87 13.17
N ASN A 118 -7.39 1.13 13.26
CA ASN A 118 -6.09 1.54 12.69
C ASN A 118 -6.07 1.64 11.15
N GLY A 119 -7.12 1.14 10.48
CA GLY A 119 -7.26 1.17 9.02
C GLY A 119 -6.34 0.20 8.27
N ILE A 120 -5.60 -0.67 8.96
CA ILE A 120 -4.68 -1.63 8.32
C ILE A 120 -5.46 -2.76 7.66
N VAL A 121 -6.44 -3.32 8.37
CA VAL A 121 -7.34 -4.34 7.83
C VAL A 121 -8.69 -3.69 7.52
N PRO A 122 -9.06 -3.54 6.23
CA PRO A 122 -10.29 -2.86 5.85
C PRO A 122 -11.50 -3.82 5.92
N GLU A 123 -11.76 -4.41 7.09
CA GLU A 123 -12.79 -5.47 7.25
C GLU A 123 -14.18 -5.02 6.81
N SER A 124 -14.56 -3.78 7.09
CA SER A 124 -15.89 -3.23 6.79
C SER A 124 -16.25 -3.25 5.31
N ILE A 125 -15.29 -3.00 4.41
CA ILE A 125 -15.54 -3.00 2.96
C ILE A 125 -15.54 -4.42 2.38
N PHE A 126 -14.84 -5.37 3.03
CA PHE A 126 -14.80 -6.77 2.62
C PHE A 126 -16.00 -7.59 3.13
N GLU A 127 -16.55 -7.26 4.30
CA GLU A 127 -17.59 -8.04 4.98
C GLU A 127 -18.81 -8.36 4.10
N PRO A 128 -19.36 -7.45 3.26
CA PRO A 128 -20.49 -7.79 2.38
C PRO A 128 -20.18 -8.92 1.38
N TYR A 129 -18.93 -9.00 0.91
CA TYR A 129 -18.48 -10.00 -0.06
C TYR A 129 -18.12 -11.33 0.62
N VAL A 130 -17.70 -11.26 1.89
CA VAL A 130 -17.50 -12.44 2.74
C VAL A 130 -18.86 -13.06 3.11
N ALA A 131 -19.83 -12.24 3.52
CA ALA A 131 -21.18 -12.68 3.91
C ALA A 131 -21.94 -13.36 2.76
N THR A 132 -21.68 -12.95 1.51
CA THR A 132 -22.27 -13.56 0.30
C THR A 132 -21.48 -14.75 -0.25
N GLY A 133 -20.32 -15.09 0.35
CA GLY A 133 -19.46 -16.20 -0.07
C GLY A 133 -18.66 -15.95 -1.35
N GLN A 134 -18.65 -14.71 -1.86
CA GLN A 134 -17.85 -14.32 -3.04
C GLN A 134 -16.35 -14.25 -2.70
N ILE A 135 -16.03 -13.87 -1.46
CA ILE A 135 -14.68 -13.81 -0.91
C ILE A 135 -14.62 -14.70 0.34
N VAL A 136 -13.51 -15.42 0.50
CA VAL A 136 -13.20 -16.19 1.70
C VAL A 136 -12.22 -15.40 2.56
N ARG A 137 -12.51 -15.26 3.85
CA ARG A 137 -11.62 -14.65 4.84
C ARG A 137 -10.94 -15.72 5.70
N ARG A 138 -9.64 -15.54 5.96
CA ARG A 138 -8.88 -16.31 6.96
C ARG A 138 -8.09 -15.36 7.85
N GLN A 139 -8.12 -15.63 9.15
CA GLN A 139 -7.33 -14.91 10.13
C GLN A 139 -6.40 -15.87 10.87
N VAL A 140 -5.13 -15.49 11.03
CA VAL A 140 -4.16 -16.22 11.84
C VAL A 140 -3.37 -15.24 12.72
N ILE A 141 -2.85 -15.73 13.84
CA ILE A 141 -1.92 -14.98 14.70
C ILE A 141 -0.55 -15.62 14.56
N ARG A 142 0.47 -14.81 14.31
CA ARG A 142 1.87 -15.25 14.23
C ARG A 142 2.77 -14.33 15.05
N THR A 143 3.93 -14.85 15.43
CA THR A 143 4.97 -14.04 16.05
C THR A 143 5.94 -13.56 14.98
N VAL A 144 6.02 -12.24 14.78
CA VAL A 144 6.96 -11.59 13.86
C VAL A 144 7.93 -10.76 14.69
N HIS A 145 9.24 -11.02 14.57
CA HIS A 145 10.28 -10.35 15.36
C HIS A 145 10.01 -10.31 16.88
N GLY A 146 9.48 -11.41 17.43
CA GLY A 146 9.16 -11.52 18.86
C GLY A 146 7.88 -10.80 19.30
N ARG A 147 7.11 -10.23 18.36
CA ARG A 147 5.84 -9.56 18.63
C ARG A 147 4.68 -10.33 17.99
N PRO A 148 3.54 -10.47 18.68
CA PRO A 148 2.35 -11.02 18.05
C PRO A 148 1.83 -10.04 16.99
N CYS A 149 1.56 -10.57 15.80
CA CYS A 149 0.88 -9.89 14.72
C CYS A 149 -0.30 -10.76 14.26
N ARG A 150 -1.36 -10.12 13.78
CA ARG A 150 -2.49 -10.80 13.16
C ARG A 150 -2.38 -10.61 11.65
N ASP A 151 -2.49 -11.72 10.92
CA ASP A 151 -2.67 -11.67 9.48
C ASP A 151 -4.12 -11.93 9.12
N VAL A 152 -4.66 -11.12 8.23
CA VAL A 152 -6.00 -11.26 7.66
C VAL A 152 -5.87 -11.39 6.15
N LEU A 153 -6.30 -12.53 5.62
CA LEU A 153 -6.24 -12.88 4.21
C LEU A 153 -7.64 -12.95 3.63
N TYR A 154 -7.79 -12.42 2.42
CA TYR A 154 -9.00 -12.47 1.62
C TYR A 154 -8.68 -13.08 0.27
N ALA A 155 -9.38 -14.13 -0.15
CA ALA A 155 -9.26 -14.69 -1.49
C ALA A 155 -10.61 -14.74 -2.19
N LEU A 156 -10.61 -14.62 -3.51
CA LEU A 156 -11.79 -14.97 -4.30
C LEU A 156 -12.19 -16.41 -4.00
N SER A 157 -13.49 -16.70 -3.90
CA SER A 157 -13.99 -18.01 -3.47
C SER A 157 -13.44 -19.18 -4.32
N ALA A 158 -13.33 -18.99 -5.64
CA ALA A 158 -12.74 -19.97 -6.55
C ALA A 158 -11.22 -20.14 -6.41
N GLU A 159 -10.53 -19.16 -5.82
CA GLU A 159 -9.07 -19.11 -5.63
C GLU A 159 -8.68 -19.27 -4.15
N SER A 160 -9.59 -19.81 -3.31
CA SER A 160 -9.39 -19.93 -1.85
C SER A 160 -8.16 -20.75 -1.47
N TRP A 161 -7.72 -21.66 -2.34
CA TRP A 161 -6.49 -22.43 -2.21
C TRP A 161 -5.23 -21.55 -2.02
N ARG A 162 -5.25 -20.31 -2.52
CA ARG A 162 -4.14 -19.36 -2.37
C ARG A 162 -3.89 -18.96 -0.92
N ILE A 163 -4.92 -18.96 -0.07
CA ILE A 163 -4.77 -18.65 1.36
C ILE A 163 -3.84 -19.69 2.00
N GLU A 164 -4.11 -20.97 1.81
CA GLU A 164 -3.31 -22.04 2.40
C GLU A 164 -1.88 -22.04 1.84
N ALA A 165 -1.73 -21.83 0.53
CA ALA A 165 -0.40 -21.67 -0.09
C ALA A 165 0.38 -20.47 0.48
N TYR A 166 -0.29 -19.35 0.74
CA TYR A 166 0.34 -18.16 1.32
C TYR A 166 0.77 -18.41 2.77
N LEU A 167 -0.07 -19.08 3.55
CA LEU A 167 0.27 -19.47 4.93
C LEU A 167 1.48 -20.43 4.97
N LEU A 168 1.60 -21.34 4.01
CA LEU A 168 2.79 -22.20 3.87
C LEU A 168 4.06 -21.39 3.54
N VAL A 169 3.96 -20.37 2.68
CA VAL A 169 5.09 -19.46 2.41
C VAL A 169 5.51 -18.73 3.69
N LEU A 170 4.55 -18.24 4.49
CA LEU A 170 4.84 -17.57 5.76
C LEU A 170 5.44 -18.51 6.82
N ASP A 171 4.97 -19.75 6.91
CA ASP A 171 5.53 -20.75 7.81
C ASP A 171 6.97 -21.11 7.41
N LEU A 172 7.22 -21.35 6.13
CA LEU A 172 8.55 -21.63 5.61
C LEU A 172 9.51 -20.46 5.85
N ALA A 173 9.06 -19.24 5.60
CA ALA A 173 9.81 -18.03 5.92
C ALA A 173 10.14 -17.90 7.42
N GLY A 174 9.22 -18.31 8.30
CA GLY A 174 9.45 -18.31 9.74
C GLY A 174 10.52 -19.30 10.20
N ARG A 175 10.72 -20.40 9.45
CA ARG A 175 11.70 -21.46 9.76
C ARG A 175 13.06 -21.22 9.12
N GLU A 176 13.06 -20.88 7.83
CA GLU A 176 14.27 -20.81 7.00
C GLU A 176 14.72 -19.36 6.73
N GLY A 177 13.95 -18.38 7.17
CA GLY A 177 14.16 -16.98 6.85
C GLY A 177 13.54 -16.56 5.51
N TRP A 178 13.43 -15.25 5.31
CA TRP A 178 12.94 -14.69 4.06
C TRP A 178 13.97 -14.83 2.94
N SER A 179 13.53 -15.20 1.74
CA SER A 179 14.41 -15.35 0.57
C SER A 179 13.75 -14.79 -0.70
N PRO A 180 14.53 -14.46 -1.75
CA PRO A 180 13.98 -13.98 -3.03
C PRO A 180 13.00 -14.96 -3.69
N ILE A 181 13.14 -16.26 -3.42
CA ILE A 181 12.23 -17.29 -3.92
C ILE A 181 10.87 -17.17 -3.20
N LEU A 182 10.88 -17.02 -1.87
CA LEU A 182 9.65 -16.86 -1.09
C LEU A 182 8.95 -15.54 -1.41
N GLU A 183 9.69 -14.46 -1.63
CA GLU A 183 9.15 -13.18 -2.13
C GLU A 183 8.40 -13.37 -3.44
N ARG A 184 9.00 -14.07 -4.43
CA ARG A 184 8.32 -14.33 -5.71
C ARG A 184 7.09 -15.21 -5.55
N MET A 185 7.17 -16.25 -4.71
CA MET A 185 6.02 -17.12 -4.43
C MET A 185 4.88 -16.31 -3.82
N GLN A 186 5.17 -15.47 -2.83
CA GLN A 186 4.20 -14.57 -2.22
C GLN A 186 3.58 -13.63 -3.27
N GLY A 187 4.41 -12.99 -4.09
CA GLY A 187 3.94 -12.05 -5.10
C GLY A 187 3.02 -12.70 -6.15
N ARG A 188 3.36 -13.90 -6.62
CA ARG A 188 2.51 -14.69 -7.53
C ARG A 188 1.18 -15.10 -6.88
N LEU A 189 1.19 -15.45 -5.60
CA LEU A 189 -0.03 -15.77 -4.86
C LEU A 189 -0.95 -14.55 -4.76
N LEU A 190 -0.38 -13.36 -4.57
CA LEU A 190 -1.10 -12.07 -4.56
C LEU A 190 -1.57 -11.63 -5.96
N GLY A 191 -1.09 -12.25 -7.04
CA GLY A 191 -1.47 -11.95 -8.42
C GLY A 191 -0.52 -11.01 -9.18
N TYR A 192 0.69 -10.76 -8.68
CA TYR A 192 1.69 -10.01 -9.44
C TYR A 192 2.28 -10.85 -10.57
N THR A 193 2.52 -10.22 -11.72
CA THR A 193 3.16 -10.85 -12.88
C THR A 193 4.64 -11.11 -12.63
N ASP A 194 5.29 -11.89 -13.50
CA ASP A 194 6.72 -12.15 -13.37
C ASP A 194 7.54 -10.86 -13.51
N GLU A 195 7.16 -9.97 -14.43
CA GLU A 195 7.82 -8.68 -14.63
C GLU A 195 7.66 -7.76 -13.40
N GLN A 196 6.50 -7.78 -12.75
CA GLN A 196 6.30 -7.03 -11.51
C GLN A 196 7.17 -7.58 -10.38
N ASN A 197 7.24 -8.92 -10.24
CA ASN A 197 8.10 -9.56 -9.25
C ASN A 197 9.59 -9.29 -9.54
N ASP A 198 10.00 -9.26 -10.81
CA ASP A 198 11.37 -8.92 -11.23
C ASP A 198 11.71 -7.47 -10.81
N ALA A 199 10.85 -6.51 -11.17
CA ALA A 199 11.03 -5.11 -10.81
C ALA A 199 11.10 -4.91 -9.28
N TYR A 200 10.27 -5.62 -8.51
CA TYR A 200 10.32 -5.60 -7.06
C TYR A 200 11.66 -6.12 -6.51
N GLN A 201 12.14 -7.25 -7.03
CA GLN A 201 13.40 -7.85 -6.59
C GLN A 201 14.61 -6.99 -6.92
N GLU A 202 14.66 -6.42 -8.13
CA GLU A 202 15.72 -5.49 -8.55
C GLU A 202 15.77 -4.26 -7.63
N LEU A 203 14.61 -3.66 -7.36
CA LEU A 203 14.52 -2.50 -6.49
C LEU A 203 14.87 -2.83 -5.03
N SER A 204 14.40 -3.98 -4.53
CA SER A 204 14.72 -4.44 -3.18
C SER A 204 16.21 -4.72 -3.02
N ALA A 205 16.87 -5.33 -4.03
CA ALA A 205 18.31 -5.59 -3.99
C ALA A 205 19.12 -4.29 -3.96
N ALA A 206 18.70 -3.27 -4.72
CA ALA A 206 19.34 -1.96 -4.74
C ALA A 206 19.25 -1.19 -3.40
N ARG A 207 18.36 -1.61 -2.48
CA ARG A 207 18.25 -1.03 -1.13
C ARG A 207 19.32 -1.55 -0.17
N HIS A 208 19.90 -2.71 -0.46
CA HIS A 208 20.90 -3.37 0.38
C HIS A 208 22.36 -3.12 -0.04
N ILE A 209 22.57 -2.22 -1.01
CA ILE A 209 23.87 -1.68 -1.46
C ILE A 209 24.00 -0.25 -0.94
#